data_AF-A0A964HEZ1-F1
#
_entry.id   AF-A0A964HEZ1-F1
#
_cell.length_a   1.000
_cell.length_b   1.000
_cell.length_c   1.000
_cell.angle_alpha   90.00
_cell.angle_beta   90.00
_cell.angle_gamma   90.00
#
_symmetry.space_group_name_H-M   'P 1'
#
loop_
_entity.id
_entity.type
_entity.pdbx_description
1 polymer ?
#
loop_
_entity_poly.entity_id
_entity_poly.type
_entity_poly.pdbx_seq_one_letter_code
_entity_poly.pdbx_strand_id
1 'polypeptide(L)'
;MEIRIEKEMNRALVSLNGRFDLTANLSFRNATRPLMGEDEVDTVVIDFHQVPFIDSSALGLLLLLREQASAAKKTVVLRKCGPDLTRILTISNFNKMFLME
;
A
#
# COMPACT_ATOMS: atom_id res chain seq x y z
N MET A 1 -7.75 3.63 -11.12
CA MET A 1 -7.79 2.68 -9.99
C MET A 1 -8.83 3.17 -9.01
N GLU A 2 -9.71 2.28 -8.53
CA GLU A 2 -10.62 2.60 -7.44
C GLU A 2 -9.94 2.31 -6.11
N ILE A 3 -10.11 3.20 -5.13
CA ILE A 3 -9.53 3.08 -3.81
C ILE A 3 -10.62 3.28 -2.79
N ARG A 4 -10.79 2.31 -1.89
CA ARG A 4 -11.69 2.42 -0.74
C ARG A 4 -10.86 2.41 0.54
N ILE A 5 -11.19 3.28 1.47
CA ILE A 5 -10.54 3.37 2.77
C ILE A 5 -11.59 3.08 3.83
N GLU A 6 -11.31 2.07 4.64
CA GLU A 6 -12.09 1.70 5.81
C GLU A 6 -11.18 1.81 7.03
N LYS A 7 -11.68 2.38 8.12
CA LYS A 7 -10.91 2.53 9.36
C LYS A 7 -11.51 1.62 10.41
N GLU A 8 -10.67 0.76 10.97
CA GLU A 8 -11.04 -0.15 12.04
C GLU A 8 -10.06 0.03 13.20
N MET A 9 -10.55 0.58 14.32
CA MET A 9 -9.74 0.87 15.50
C MET A 9 -8.52 1.75 15.15
N ASN A 10 -7.31 1.19 15.24
CA ASN A 10 -6.04 1.84 14.94
C ASN A 10 -5.50 1.53 13.53
N ARG A 11 -6.27 0.81 12.70
CA ARG A 11 -5.86 0.40 11.35
C ARG A 11 -6.69 1.11 10.29
N ALA A 12 -6.03 1.51 9.21
CA ALA A 12 -6.68 1.95 7.99
C ALA A 12 -6.49 0.89 6.89
N LEU A 13 -7.58 0.28 6.43
CA LEU A 13 -7.61 -0.65 5.32
C LEU A 13 -7.84 0.10 4.02
N VAL A 14 -6.83 0.10 3.15
CA VAL A 14 -6.83 0.71 1.82
C VAL A 14 -7.00 -0.41 0.79
N SER A 15 -8.24 -0.61 0.34
CA SER A 15 -8.57 -1.60 -0.68
C SER A 15 -8.37 -1.03 -2.06
N LEU A 16 -7.53 -1.69 -2.86
CA LEU A 16 -7.21 -1.28 -4.23
C LEU A 16 -7.98 -2.16 -5.22
N ASN A 17 -8.58 -1.54 -6.24
CA ASN A 17 -9.21 -2.25 -7.35
C ASN A 17 -8.78 -1.69 -8.71
N GLY A 18 -8.26 -2.59 -9.55
CA GLY A 18 -7.75 -2.30 -10.87
C GLY A 18 -6.23 -2.33 -10.95
N ARG A 19 -5.69 -1.81 -12.06
CA ARG A 19 -4.24 -1.82 -12.30
C ARG A 19 -3.53 -0.78 -11.43
N PHE A 20 -2.47 -1.20 -10.77
CA PHE A 20 -1.59 -0.29 -10.05
C PHE A 20 -0.37 0.04 -10.93
N ASP A 21 -0.55 1.03 -11.79
CA ASP A 21 0.47 1.53 -12.70
C ASP A 21 0.58 3.06 -12.57
N LEU A 22 1.38 3.69 -13.44
CA LEU A 22 1.57 5.15 -13.47
C LEU A 22 0.27 5.96 -13.38
N THR A 23 -0.83 5.46 -13.96
CA THR A 23 -2.12 6.17 -13.99
C THR A 23 -2.78 6.23 -12.61
N ALA A 24 -2.45 5.28 -11.74
CA ALA A 24 -2.99 5.16 -10.39
C ALA A 24 -2.23 6.01 -9.36
N ASN A 25 -1.10 6.60 -9.75
CA ASN A 25 -0.16 7.27 -8.85
C ASN A 25 -0.78 8.42 -8.06
N LEU A 26 -1.50 9.30 -8.77
CA LEU A 26 -2.11 10.48 -8.16
C LEU A 26 -3.23 10.07 -7.19
N SER A 27 -4.12 9.16 -7.61
CA SER A 27 -5.19 8.64 -6.75
C SER A 27 -4.64 7.97 -5.50
N PHE A 28 -3.59 7.16 -5.63
CA PHE A 28 -2.99 6.44 -4.50
C PHE A 28 -2.38 7.40 -3.48
N ARG A 29 -1.57 8.37 -3.94
CA ARG A 29 -0.97 9.38 -3.07
C ARG A 29 -2.01 10.22 -2.34
N ASN A 30 -3.06 10.65 -3.03
CA ASN A 30 -4.12 11.46 -2.43
C ASN A 30 -4.92 10.68 -1.39
N ALA A 31 -5.10 9.38 -1.60
CA ALA A 31 -5.79 8.50 -0.66
C ALA A 31 -4.95 8.19 0.59
N THR A 32 -3.63 7.95 0.45
CA THR A 32 -2.79 7.51 1.58
C THR A 32 -2.16 8.65 2.37
N ARG A 33 -1.91 9.81 1.75
CA ARG A 33 -1.26 10.95 2.44
C ARG A 33 -2.00 11.44 3.69
N PRO A 34 -3.34 11.58 3.71
CA PRO A 34 -4.07 11.99 4.91
C PRO A 34 -3.85 11.01 6.08
N LEU A 35 -3.78 9.71 5.80
CA LEU A 35 -3.59 8.67 6.82
C LEU A 35 -2.27 8.80 7.58
N MET A 36 -1.26 9.44 6.98
CA MET A 36 0.03 9.68 7.64
C MET A 36 -0.06 10.76 8.75
N GLY A 37 -1.05 11.65 8.67
CA GLY A 37 -1.27 12.72 9.65
C GLY A 37 -2.34 12.40 10.70
N GLU A 38 -2.96 11.23 10.63
CA GLU A 38 -4.00 10.83 11.59
C GLU A 38 -3.38 10.10 12.79
N ASP A 39 -3.46 10.70 13.98
CA ASP A 39 -2.85 10.13 15.19
C ASP A 39 -3.49 8.82 15.64
N GLU A 40 -4.77 8.62 15.35
CA GLU A 40 -5.53 7.41 15.71
C GLU A 40 -5.12 6.18 14.89
N VAL A 41 -4.50 6.36 13.73
CA VAL A 41 -4.08 5.26 12.83
C VAL A 41 -2.61 4.95 13.05
N ASP A 42 -2.25 3.80 13.61
CA ASP A 42 -0.86 3.37 13.71
C ASP A 42 -0.44 2.44 12.55
N THR A 43 -1.41 1.84 11.86
CA THR A 43 -1.16 0.82 10.84
C THR A 43 -1.98 1.08 9.59
N VAL A 44 -1.31 1.12 8.45
CA VAL A 44 -1.93 1.24 7.13
C VAL A 44 -1.79 -0.08 6.39
N VAL A 45 -2.92 -0.70 6.06
CA VAL A 45 -3.00 -1.99 5.37
C VAL A 45 -3.39 -1.74 3.92
N ILE A 46 -2.55 -2.14 2.98
CA ILE A 46 -2.84 -2.04 1.55
C ILE A 46 -3.32 -3.41 1.06
N ASP A 47 -4.60 -3.54 0.71
CA ASP A 47 -5.19 -4.79 0.21
C ASP A 47 -5.12 -4.84 -1.33
N PHE A 48 -4.38 -5.83 -1.84
CA PHE A 48 -4.14 -6.07 -3.26
C PHE A 48 -5.06 -7.14 -3.88
N HIS A 49 -6.09 -7.59 -3.17
CA HIS A 49 -6.96 -8.69 -3.61
C HIS A 49 -7.54 -8.50 -5.02
N GLN A 50 -7.88 -7.26 -5.38
CA GLN A 50 -8.44 -6.89 -6.69
C GLN A 50 -7.44 -6.12 -7.57
N VAL A 51 -6.14 -6.33 -7.35
CA VAL A 51 -5.05 -5.72 -8.13
C VAL A 51 -4.39 -6.80 -8.99
N PRO A 52 -4.79 -6.95 -10.27
CA PRO A 52 -4.24 -7.98 -11.14
C PRO A 52 -2.83 -7.66 -11.66
N PHE A 53 -2.37 -6.42 -11.51
CA PHE A 53 -1.12 -5.97 -12.11
C PHE A 53 -0.51 -4.80 -11.35
N ILE A 54 0.83 -4.84 -11.19
CA ILE A 54 1.67 -3.76 -10.69
C ILE A 54 2.85 -3.51 -11.65
N ASP A 55 3.27 -2.26 -11.83
CA ASP A 55 4.51 -1.91 -12.55
C ASP A 55 5.60 -1.36 -11.61
N SER A 56 6.76 -1.04 -12.19
CA SER A 56 7.90 -0.46 -11.46
C SER A 56 7.60 0.90 -10.85
N SER A 57 6.70 1.68 -11.44
CA SER A 57 6.34 3.00 -10.93
C SER A 57 5.51 2.91 -9.66
N ALA A 58 4.59 1.95 -9.60
CA ALA A 58 3.77 1.67 -8.44
C ALA A 58 4.60 1.09 -7.28
N LEU A 59 5.58 0.23 -7.58
CA LEU A 59 6.55 -0.23 -6.59
C LEU A 59 7.32 0.94 -5.95
N GLY A 60 7.74 1.93 -6.74
CA GLY A 60 8.35 3.15 -6.24
C GLY A 60 7.43 3.93 -5.29
N LEU A 61 6.12 3.98 -5.55
CA LEU A 61 5.16 4.61 -4.65
C LEU A 61 4.99 3.89 -3.33
N LEU A 62 5.00 2.55 -3.35
CA LEU A 62 4.94 1.77 -2.11
C LEU A 62 6.15 2.06 -1.22
N LEU A 63 7.35 2.18 -1.81
CA LEU A 63 8.56 2.58 -1.07
C LEU A 63 8.41 3.97 -0.44
N LEU A 64 7.92 4.95 -1.21
CA LEU A 64 7.68 6.29 -0.69
C LEU A 64 6.63 6.31 0.42
N LEU A 65 5.55 5.53 0.28
CA LEU A 65 4.55 5.38 1.34
C LEU A 65 5.17 4.82 2.62
N ARG A 66 6.04 3.81 2.50
CA ARG A 66 6.75 3.23 3.64
C ARG A 66 7.65 4.26 4.33
N GLU A 67 8.39 5.05 3.57
CA GLU A 67 9.25 6.12 4.13
C GLU A 67 8.42 7.15 4.89
N GLN A 68 7.29 7.58 4.32
CA GLN A 68 6.36 8.51 4.96
C GLN A 68 5.73 7.93 6.23
N ALA A 69 5.29 6.68 6.19
CA ALA A 69 4.74 5.98 7.34
C ALA A 69 5.79 5.84 8.45
N SER A 70 7.02 5.46 8.10
CA SER A 70 8.11 5.37 9.06
C SER A 70 8.41 6.71 9.73
N ALA A 71 8.40 7.82 8.98
CA ALA A 71 8.58 9.16 9.54
C ALA A 71 7.42 9.56 10.48
N ALA A 72 6.20 9.10 10.17
CA ALA A 72 5.01 9.29 11.00
C ALA A 72 4.87 8.25 12.13
N LYS A 73 5.86 7.36 12.34
CA LYS A 73 5.82 6.24 13.29
C LYS A 73 4.64 5.28 13.07
N LYS A 74 4.26 5.08 11.82
CA LYS A 74 3.20 4.17 11.38
C LYS A 74 3.78 2.96 10.65
N THR A 75 3.06 1.85 10.70
CA THR A 75 3.42 0.60 10.04
C THR A 75 2.66 0.45 8.73
N VAL A 76 3.31 -0.04 7.67
CA VAL A 76 2.65 -0.40 6.41
C VAL A 76 2.64 -1.92 6.25
N VAL A 77 1.46 -2.48 6.00
CA VAL A 77 1.24 -3.91 5.78
C VAL A 77 0.69 -4.11 4.37
N LEU A 78 1.24 -5.05 3.61
CA LEU A 78 0.72 -5.45 2.31
C LEU A 78 -0.12 -6.71 2.50
N ARG A 79 -1.41 -6.65 2.15
CA ARG A 79 -2.38 -7.71 2.38
C ARG A 79 -2.84 -8.35 1.08
N LYS A 80 -3.04 -9.68 1.09
CA LYS A 80 -3.63 -10.45 -0.04
C LYS A 80 -2.93 -10.20 -1.38
N CYS A 81 -1.60 -10.20 -1.36
CA CYS A 81 -0.83 -10.16 -2.60
C CYS A 81 -1.02 -11.48 -3.37
N GLY A 82 -1.59 -11.41 -4.59
CA GLY A 82 -1.71 -12.58 -5.46
C GLY A 82 -0.34 -13.24 -5.77
N PRO A 83 -0.32 -14.47 -6.32
CA PRO A 83 0.94 -15.20 -6.57
C PRO A 83 1.94 -14.43 -7.43
N ASP A 84 1.47 -13.79 -8.50
CA ASP A 84 2.31 -13.00 -9.41
C ASP A 84 2.87 -11.75 -8.73
N LEU A 85 2.04 -11.04 -7.96
CA LEU A 85 2.46 -9.89 -7.19
C LEU A 85 3.48 -10.27 -6.12
N THR A 86 3.24 -11.37 -5.40
CA THR A 86 4.17 -11.89 -4.38
C THR A 86 5.53 -12.23 -5.00
N ARG A 87 5.55 -12.81 -6.21
CA ARG A 87 6.79 -13.08 -6.95
C ARG A 87 7.56 -11.80 -7.28
N ILE A 88 6.86 -10.79 -7.82
CA ILE A 88 7.45 -9.47 -8.13
C ILE A 88 8.04 -8.84 -6.87
N LEU A 89 7.25 -8.77 -5.78
CA LEU A 89 7.68 -8.21 -4.51
C LEU A 89 8.89 -8.96 -3.93
N THR A 90 8.95 -10.28 -4.08
CA THR A 90 10.09 -11.09 -3.62
C THR A 90 11.36 -10.80 -4.41
N ILE A 91 11.27 -10.73 -5.75
CA ILE A 91 12.42 -10.40 -6.62
C ILE A 91 12.94 -8.99 -6.31
N SER A 92 12.04 -8.06 -6.00
CA SER A 92 12.38 -6.69 -5.62
C SER A 92 12.80 -6.51 -4.16
N ASN A 93 12.93 -7.59 -3.36
CA ASN A 93 13.23 -7.56 -1.92
C ASN A 93 12.21 -6.81 -1.04
N PHE A 94 10.97 -6.62 -1.52
CA PHE A 94 9.90 -5.95 -0.73
C PHE A 94 9.47 -6.79 0.47
N ASN A 95 9.59 -8.12 0.39
CA ASN A 95 9.36 -9.03 1.51
C ASN A 95 10.29 -8.78 2.73
N LYS A 96 11.41 -8.07 2.54
CA LYS A 96 12.30 -7.64 3.64
C LYS A 96 11.99 -6.23 4.15
N MET A 97 11.18 -5.49 3.41
CA MET A 97 10.88 -4.08 3.65
C MET A 97 9.48 -3.88 4.26
N PHE A 98 8.54 -4.74 3.88
CA PHE A 98 7.15 -4.66 4.30
C PHE A 98 6.75 -5.90 5.11
N LEU A 99 5.83 -5.68 6.04
CA LEU A 99 5.06 -6.78 6.61
C LEU A 99 4.03 -7.25 5.57
N MET A 100 3.84 -8.56 5.46
CA MET A 100 2.89 -9.16 4.53
C MET A 100 1.91 -10.04 5.30
N GLU A 101 0.61 -9.91 4.99
CA GLU A 101 -0.47 -10.70 5.61
C GLU A 101 -1.50 -11.26 4.62
#